data_AF-A0A8S2LK86-F1
#
_entry.id   AF-A0A8S2LK86-F1
#
_cell.length_a   1.000
_cell.length_b   1.000
_cell.length_c   1.000
_cell.angle_alpha   90.00
_cell.angle_beta   90.00
_cell.angle_gamma   90.00
#
_symmetry.space_group_name_H-M   'P 1'
#
loop_
_entity.id
_entity.type
_entity.pdbx_description
1 polymer ?
#
loop_
_entity_poly.entity_id
_entity_poly.type
_entity_poly.pdbx_seq_one_letter_code
_entity_poly.pdbx_strand_id
1 'polypeptide(L)'
;MKLAILDDETVVPYDHLLLCTGNQFQIIAPMQAIVINPLSRKPVPAKLDRILFQPPPPNVLTINDEFDAAMALKWLRMNHHTEHSILIYGATVESYCCVNALLANGIPSNSIQLILPPDHAQTNAFNDPTVLNTVRETLQKLNIQVHENYSMEEWHNRDVIDVNQPIDHVVFRTKDKKQSKDLNLKCTTLFCFLNKQVNYDAFIAINQSSLVFDGRLVIDENNHTNDPLIYAGGSLTKFKRGYHRDDWTHACFNSKEVGTMLANQLFAKYDPLYVPSKTVSGKNSLIPTYKKPKRIYAVLPGNIHYVQICQSGPTVKYENAKLIETYGTDFITNHENNYFRLHLDQTGIIRTIVCLHHNKIDIYNLSQLYGLHERLLNNLRQRYNEGLISDFFTYFQENWAVALYHDRFADVRIEVREILKKALMENQDSIFESLSSSIDRDLIFTDENKKNILQRFRTEGYKNEIEKTILEYINYNQYHLPMYARPT
;
A
#
# COMPACT_ATOMS: atom_id res chain seq x y z
N MET A 1 9.97 35.35 -10.97
CA MET A 1 10.87 34.23 -10.63
C MET A 1 10.28 33.54 -9.41
N LYS A 2 10.10 32.22 -9.45
CA LYS A 2 9.60 31.44 -8.31
C LYS A 2 10.79 30.83 -7.55
N LEU A 3 10.72 30.78 -6.23
CA LEU A 3 11.84 30.44 -5.35
C LEU A 3 11.37 29.48 -4.25
N ALA A 4 12.22 28.52 -3.90
CA ALA A 4 12.11 27.71 -2.69
C ALA A 4 13.21 28.15 -1.71
N ILE A 5 12.89 28.21 -0.42
CA ILE A 5 13.83 28.57 0.66
C ILE A 5 14.04 27.33 1.52
N LEU A 6 15.30 26.95 1.73
CA LEU A 6 15.69 25.83 2.58
C LEU A 6 15.91 26.29 4.03
N ASP A 7 16.00 25.35 4.96
CA ASP A 7 16.19 25.63 6.39
C ASP A 7 17.50 26.37 6.71
N ASP A 8 18.52 26.22 5.86
CA ASP A 8 19.81 26.93 5.93
C ASP A 8 19.79 28.29 5.22
N GLU A 9 18.59 28.80 4.91
CA GLU A 9 18.32 30.04 4.17
C GLU A 9 18.75 30.03 2.70
N THR A 10 19.22 28.89 2.18
CA THR A 10 19.55 28.76 0.76
C THR A 10 18.31 28.98 -0.11
N VAL A 11 18.45 29.84 -1.13
CA VAL A 11 17.39 30.16 -2.08
C VAL A 11 17.60 29.41 -3.39
N VAL A 12 16.62 28.57 -3.74
CA VAL A 12 16.65 27.75 -4.97
C VAL A 12 15.58 28.25 -5.94
N PRO A 13 15.95 28.85 -7.08
CA PRO A 13 14.98 29.24 -8.10
C PRO A 13 14.43 28.01 -8.84
N TYR A 14 13.17 28.09 -9.25
CA TYR A 14 12.55 27.03 -10.04
C TYR A 14 11.63 27.57 -11.15
N ASP A 15 11.60 26.85 -12.28
CA ASP A 15 10.59 27.01 -13.32
C ASP A 15 9.35 26.17 -12.99
N HIS A 16 9.58 24.97 -12.44
CA HIS A 16 8.56 24.06 -11.93
C HIS A 16 8.99 23.44 -10.61
N LEU A 17 8.02 23.25 -9.72
CA LEU A 17 8.22 22.61 -8.42
C LEU A 17 7.31 21.39 -8.30
N LEU A 18 7.86 20.29 -7.81
CA LEU A 18 7.11 19.07 -7.50
C LEU A 18 7.07 18.87 -5.99
N LEU A 19 5.87 18.90 -5.40
CA LEU A 19 5.65 18.65 -3.99
C LEU A 19 5.27 17.18 -3.78
N CYS A 20 6.22 16.38 -3.29
CA CYS A 20 6.06 14.94 -3.06
C CYS A 20 6.46 14.49 -1.65
N THR A 21 6.29 15.38 -0.65
CA THR A 21 6.72 15.14 0.74
C THR A 21 5.94 14.06 1.49
N GLY A 22 4.79 13.63 0.96
CA GLY A 22 4.02 12.52 1.50
C GLY A 22 3.49 12.75 2.92
N ASN A 23 3.09 11.65 3.56
CA ASN A 23 2.64 11.62 4.95
C ASN A 23 3.64 10.84 5.80
N GLN A 24 3.83 11.31 7.03
CA GLN A 24 4.77 10.79 8.02
C GLN A 24 4.05 10.57 9.35
N PHE A 25 4.47 9.57 10.13
CA PHE A 25 4.11 9.44 11.53
C PHE A 25 4.50 10.72 12.27
N GLN A 26 3.55 11.22 13.06
CA GLN A 26 3.73 12.40 13.88
C GLN A 26 3.82 12.00 15.35
N ILE A 27 4.53 12.80 16.14
CA ILE A 27 4.52 12.65 17.59
C ILE A 27 3.19 13.18 18.11
N ILE A 28 2.46 12.31 18.80
CA ILE A 28 1.15 12.61 19.35
C ILE A 28 1.31 13.26 20.72
N ALA A 29 0.61 14.36 20.94
CA ALA A 29 0.53 15.02 22.22
C ALA A 29 -0.33 14.17 23.18
N PRO A 30 0.14 13.91 24.42
CA PRO A 30 -0.71 13.31 25.45
C PRO A 30 -2.02 14.09 25.62
N MET A 31 -3.13 13.44 25.98
CA MET A 31 -4.46 14.09 26.06
C MET A 31 -4.48 15.29 27.00
N GLN A 32 -3.73 15.23 28.10
CA GLN A 32 -3.66 16.31 29.10
C GLN A 32 -2.65 17.40 28.77
N ALA A 33 -1.84 17.22 27.72
CA ALA A 33 -0.92 18.25 27.29
C ALA A 33 -1.67 19.51 26.81
N ILE A 34 -1.12 20.69 27.15
CA ILE A 34 -1.58 21.95 26.58
C ILE A 34 -0.79 22.19 25.31
N VAL A 35 -1.46 22.07 24.17
CA VAL A 35 -0.86 22.29 22.84
C VAL A 35 -1.40 23.59 22.27
N ILE A 36 -0.51 24.50 21.90
CA ILE A 36 -0.85 25.77 21.26
C ILE A 36 -0.45 25.67 19.79
N ASN A 37 -1.39 25.96 18.88
CA ASN A 37 -1.07 26.03 17.46
C ASN A 37 -0.20 27.28 17.20
N PRO A 38 1.02 27.15 16.63
CA PRO A 38 1.95 28.27 16.51
C PRO A 38 1.47 29.34 15.52
N LEU A 39 0.65 28.98 14.53
CA LEU A 39 0.07 29.93 13.57
C LEU A 39 -1.10 30.71 14.18
N SER A 40 -2.09 30.01 14.75
CA SER A 40 -3.31 30.65 15.25
C SER A 40 -3.18 31.19 16.67
N ARG A 41 -2.13 30.77 17.40
CA ARG A 41 -1.88 31.06 18.82
C ARG A 41 -3.02 30.64 19.75
N LYS A 42 -3.84 29.68 19.32
CA LYS A 42 -4.98 29.15 20.09
C LYS A 42 -4.68 27.74 20.60
N PRO A 43 -5.25 27.35 21.76
CA PRO A 43 -5.19 25.97 22.23
C PRO A 43 -5.82 25.01 21.21
N VAL A 44 -5.16 23.88 20.96
CA VAL A 44 -5.68 22.80 20.13
C VAL A 44 -6.44 21.81 21.03
N PRO A 45 -7.74 21.55 20.75
CA PRO A 45 -8.55 20.63 21.54
C PRO A 45 -7.90 19.25 21.67
N ALA A 46 -8.00 18.65 22.85
CA ALA A 46 -7.51 17.30 23.08
C ALA A 46 -8.28 16.28 22.23
N LYS A 47 -7.54 15.53 21.42
CA LYS A 47 -8.04 14.43 20.58
C LYS A 47 -6.90 13.44 20.35
N LEU A 48 -7.26 12.19 20.06
CA LEU A 48 -6.33 11.06 19.96
C LEU A 48 -5.15 11.33 19.01
N ASP A 49 -5.40 12.00 17.89
CA ASP A 49 -4.45 12.27 16.82
C ASP A 49 -3.88 13.71 16.86
N ARG A 50 -3.99 14.40 18.01
CA ARG A 50 -3.41 15.73 18.20
C ARG A 50 -1.89 15.62 18.23
N ILE A 51 -1.22 16.37 17.36
CA ILE A 51 0.24 16.36 17.28
C ILE A 51 0.88 17.36 18.24
N LEU A 52 2.14 17.13 18.58
CA LEU A 52 3.03 18.14 19.16
C LEU A 52 3.62 19.02 18.06
N PHE A 53 3.68 20.33 18.31
CA PHE A 53 4.39 21.29 17.45
C PHE A 53 5.78 21.65 17.97
N GLN A 54 6.06 21.27 19.22
CA GLN A 54 7.36 21.48 19.86
C GLN A 54 8.21 20.23 19.68
N PRO A 55 9.55 20.35 19.75
CA PRO A 55 10.44 19.19 19.77
C PRO A 55 9.99 18.18 20.83
N PRO A 56 9.88 16.88 20.49
CA PRO A 56 9.50 15.86 21.45
C PRO A 56 10.66 15.57 22.40
N PRO A 57 10.39 14.94 23.57
CA PRO A 57 11.46 14.37 24.39
C PRO A 57 12.31 13.38 23.56
N PRO A 58 13.63 13.30 23.82
CA PRO A 58 14.58 12.61 22.94
C PRO A 58 14.37 11.09 22.84
N ASN A 59 13.60 10.49 23.73
CA ASN A 59 13.25 9.06 23.73
C ASN A 59 11.80 8.78 23.31
N VAL A 60 11.10 9.79 22.79
CA VAL A 60 9.82 9.62 22.10
C VAL A 60 10.09 9.70 20.61
N LEU A 61 9.92 8.58 19.93
CA LEU A 61 10.45 8.37 18.59
C LEU A 61 9.34 8.03 17.59
N THR A 62 9.46 8.54 16.37
CA THR A 62 8.78 8.03 15.18
C THR A 62 9.80 7.34 14.28
N ILE A 63 9.32 6.48 13.37
CA ILE A 63 10.17 5.89 12.33
C ILE A 63 9.52 6.19 10.96
N ASN A 64 10.01 7.21 10.27
CA ASN A 64 9.52 7.61 8.95
C ASN A 64 10.46 7.21 7.82
N ASP A 65 11.76 7.10 8.11
CA ASP A 65 12.79 6.72 7.15
C ASP A 65 13.91 5.90 7.81
N GLU A 66 14.96 5.60 7.03
CA GLU A 66 16.12 4.84 7.47
C GLU A 66 16.98 5.62 8.48
N PHE A 67 16.99 6.96 8.41
CA PHE A 67 17.73 7.79 9.35
C PHE A 67 17.10 7.75 10.75
N ASP A 68 15.77 7.90 10.83
CA ASP A 68 15.02 7.73 12.08
C ASP A 68 15.30 6.36 12.70
N ALA A 69 15.27 5.29 11.88
CA ALA A 69 15.55 3.94 12.35
C ALA A 69 16.99 3.81 12.89
N ALA A 70 17.98 4.37 12.20
CA ALA A 70 19.37 4.36 12.64
C ALA A 70 19.56 5.14 13.95
N MET A 71 18.91 6.30 14.09
CA MET A 71 18.94 7.10 15.31
C MET A 71 18.25 6.39 16.48
N ALA A 72 17.13 5.74 16.24
CA ALA A 72 16.45 4.92 17.25
C ALA A 72 17.31 3.76 17.74
N LEU A 73 17.97 3.02 16.82
CA LEU A 73 18.88 1.95 17.21
C LEU A 73 20.10 2.46 17.98
N LYS A 74 20.65 3.61 17.60
CA LYS A 74 21.73 4.27 18.34
C LYS A 74 21.26 4.65 19.75
N TRP A 75 20.06 5.22 19.88
CA TRP A 75 19.45 5.56 21.17
C TRP A 75 19.33 4.33 22.07
N LEU A 76 18.77 3.24 21.55
CA LEU A 76 18.57 1.99 22.28
C LEU A 76 19.90 1.40 22.77
N ARG A 77 20.94 1.41 21.95
CA ARG A 77 22.28 0.90 22.36
C ARG A 77 22.89 1.68 23.52
N MET A 78 22.61 2.98 23.61
CA MET A 78 23.18 3.85 24.64
C MET A 78 22.35 3.87 25.93
N ASN A 79 21.02 3.72 25.82
CA ASN A 79 20.09 4.03 26.92
C ASN A 79 19.18 2.86 27.34
N HIS A 80 19.24 1.71 26.66
CA HIS A 80 18.42 0.57 27.05
C HIS A 80 18.95 -0.07 28.33
N HIS A 81 18.07 -0.17 29.33
CA HIS A 81 18.29 -0.90 30.56
C HIS A 81 17.19 -1.95 30.71
N THR A 82 17.56 -3.19 31.07
CA THR A 82 16.64 -4.34 31.15
C THR A 82 15.49 -4.14 32.15
N GLU A 83 15.64 -3.22 33.10
CA GLU A 83 14.63 -2.91 34.12
C GLU A 83 13.46 -2.05 33.61
N HIS A 84 13.60 -1.42 32.45
CA HIS A 84 12.62 -0.49 31.91
C HIS A 84 12.08 -0.95 30.56
N SER A 85 10.79 -0.77 30.34
CA SER A 85 10.15 -1.20 29.11
C SER A 85 10.40 -0.24 27.94
N ILE A 86 10.35 -0.79 26.74
CA ILE A 86 10.19 -0.06 25.48
C ILE A 86 8.71 -0.15 25.14
N LEU A 87 8.07 1.01 24.99
CA LEU A 87 6.65 1.11 24.70
C LEU A 87 6.48 1.38 23.20
N ILE A 88 5.50 0.71 22.59
CA ILE A 88 5.12 0.94 21.20
C ILE A 88 3.64 1.32 21.20
N TYR A 89 3.32 2.53 20.75
CA TYR A 89 1.95 3.03 20.72
C TYR A 89 1.42 3.09 19.28
N GLY A 90 0.51 2.20 18.93
CA GLY A 90 -0.10 2.19 17.59
C GLY A 90 -0.58 0.80 17.13
N ALA A 91 -1.52 0.80 16.18
CA ALA A 91 -2.15 -0.40 15.63
C ALA A 91 -1.98 -0.48 14.10
N THR A 92 -0.79 -0.15 13.59
CA THR A 92 -0.46 -0.19 12.15
C THR A 92 0.47 -1.36 11.84
N VAL A 93 0.68 -1.67 10.55
CA VAL A 93 1.64 -2.70 10.14
C VAL A 93 3.04 -2.38 10.68
N GLU A 94 3.41 -1.10 10.69
CA GLU A 94 4.70 -0.61 11.18
C GLU A 94 4.89 -0.81 12.69
N SER A 95 3.83 -0.74 13.51
CA SER A 95 3.96 -1.00 14.96
C SER A 95 4.32 -2.47 15.22
N TYR A 96 3.74 -3.40 14.48
CA TYR A 96 4.11 -4.82 14.54
C TYR A 96 5.51 -5.08 13.96
N CYS A 97 5.91 -4.38 12.90
CA CYS A 97 7.28 -4.44 12.39
C CYS A 97 8.30 -3.95 13.42
N CYS A 98 7.97 -2.90 14.18
CA CYS A 98 8.82 -2.38 15.24
C CYS A 98 9.07 -3.43 16.32
N VAL A 99 8.03 -4.16 16.77
CA VAL A 99 8.20 -5.28 17.71
C VAL A 99 9.21 -6.30 17.15
N ASN A 100 9.05 -6.73 15.89
CA ASN A 100 9.97 -7.69 15.29
C ASN A 100 11.40 -7.14 15.17
N ALA A 101 11.55 -5.87 14.79
CA ALA A 101 12.86 -5.21 14.67
C ALA A 101 13.58 -5.11 16.03
N LEU A 102 12.88 -4.81 17.12
CA LEU A 102 13.46 -4.80 18.46
C LEU A 102 13.94 -6.19 18.87
N LEU A 103 13.12 -7.22 18.67
CA LEU A 103 13.49 -8.62 18.95
C LEU A 103 14.71 -9.05 18.13
N ALA A 104 14.74 -8.71 16.84
CA ALA A 104 15.87 -9.02 15.95
C ALA A 104 17.17 -8.29 16.37
N ASN A 105 17.07 -7.16 17.08
CA ASN A 105 18.21 -6.43 17.64
C ASN A 105 18.54 -6.86 19.08
N GLY A 106 18.01 -8.01 19.54
CA GLY A 106 18.36 -8.59 20.83
C GLY A 106 17.64 -7.97 22.04
N ILE A 107 16.64 -7.12 21.82
CA ILE A 107 15.80 -6.62 22.91
C ILE A 107 14.94 -7.79 23.44
N PRO A 108 15.00 -8.09 24.75
CA PRO A 108 14.18 -9.13 25.36
C PRO A 108 12.68 -8.87 25.20
N SER A 109 11.89 -9.91 24.92
CA SER A 109 10.45 -9.75 24.72
C SER A 109 9.70 -9.21 25.94
N ASN A 110 10.15 -9.54 27.15
CA ASN A 110 9.60 -9.03 28.41
C ASN A 110 9.88 -7.52 28.63
N SER A 111 10.84 -6.94 27.90
CA SER A 111 11.10 -5.50 27.91
C SER A 111 10.22 -4.74 26.91
N ILE A 112 9.42 -5.41 26.06
CA ILE A 112 8.61 -4.76 25.03
C ILE A 112 7.14 -4.79 25.45
N GLN A 113 6.49 -3.63 25.40
CA GLN A 113 5.04 -3.52 25.59
C GLN A 113 4.39 -2.81 24.40
N LEU A 114 3.36 -3.41 23.82
CA LEU A 114 2.58 -2.87 22.72
C LEU A 114 1.26 -2.31 23.26
N ILE A 115 1.01 -1.03 23.05
CA ILE A 115 -0.20 -0.34 23.47
C ILE A 115 -1.02 -0.03 22.23
N LEU A 116 -2.19 -0.66 22.12
CA LEU A 116 -3.12 -0.43 21.02
C LEU A 116 -4.11 0.68 21.42
N PRO A 117 -4.17 1.78 20.65
CA PRO A 117 -5.15 2.83 20.85
C PRO A 117 -6.60 2.34 20.67
N PRO A 118 -7.61 3.06 21.21
CA PRO A 118 -9.02 2.76 20.92
C PRO A 118 -9.28 2.81 19.43
N ASP A 119 -10.14 1.93 18.92
CA ASP A 119 -10.49 1.87 17.49
C ASP A 119 -10.95 3.23 16.95
N HIS A 120 -10.14 3.81 16.07
CA HIS A 120 -10.40 5.09 15.39
C HIS A 120 -10.30 4.95 13.87
N ALA A 121 -9.79 3.82 13.37
CA ALA A 121 -9.71 3.52 11.96
C ALA A 121 -10.94 2.73 11.50
N GLN A 122 -11.33 2.91 10.23
CA GLN A 122 -12.37 2.09 9.64
C GLN A 122 -11.93 0.62 9.48
N THR A 123 -10.64 0.34 9.38
CA THR A 123 -10.09 -1.02 9.23
C THR A 123 -8.92 -1.23 10.18
N ASN A 124 -8.69 -2.48 10.59
CA ASN A 124 -7.47 -2.86 11.29
C ASN A 124 -6.25 -2.80 10.33
N ALA A 125 -5.04 -2.93 10.88
CA ALA A 125 -3.77 -2.82 10.13
C ALA A 125 -3.69 -3.64 8.83
N PHE A 126 -4.33 -4.81 8.80
CA PHE A 126 -4.18 -5.79 7.71
C PHE A 126 -5.43 -5.89 6.82
N ASN A 127 -6.57 -5.38 7.30
CA ASN A 127 -7.90 -5.58 6.73
C ASN A 127 -8.18 -7.07 6.41
N ASP A 128 -7.63 -7.97 7.23
CA ASP A 128 -7.79 -9.42 7.12
C ASP A 128 -7.76 -10.03 8.53
N PRO A 129 -8.88 -10.63 9.00
CA PRO A 129 -8.97 -11.13 10.37
C PRO A 129 -8.04 -12.30 10.63
N THR A 130 -7.74 -13.12 9.61
CA THR A 130 -6.85 -14.28 9.77
C THR A 130 -5.43 -13.78 10.06
N VAL A 131 -4.98 -12.79 9.28
CA VAL A 131 -3.65 -12.17 9.48
C VAL A 131 -3.54 -11.54 10.87
N LEU A 132 -4.55 -10.76 11.27
CA LEU A 132 -4.54 -10.12 12.59
C LEU A 132 -4.50 -11.15 13.73
N ASN A 133 -5.25 -12.25 13.62
CA ASN A 133 -5.26 -13.31 14.62
C ASN A 133 -3.91 -14.04 14.69
N THR A 134 -3.29 -14.37 13.55
CA THR A 134 -1.95 -14.95 13.51
C THR A 134 -0.92 -14.05 14.20
N VAL A 135 -0.99 -12.73 13.98
CA VAL A 135 -0.11 -11.77 14.66
C VAL A 135 -0.37 -11.75 16.17
N ARG A 136 -1.63 -11.73 16.61
CA ARG A 136 -1.99 -11.77 18.04
C ARG A 136 -1.49 -13.03 18.73
N GLU A 137 -1.71 -14.19 18.13
CA GLU A 137 -1.21 -15.47 18.65
C GLU A 137 0.31 -15.48 18.72
N THR A 138 0.99 -14.90 17.74
CA THR A 138 2.46 -14.82 17.73
C THR A 138 2.99 -13.90 18.82
N LEU A 139 2.37 -12.74 19.03
CA LEU A 139 2.71 -11.84 20.14
C LEU A 139 2.54 -12.54 21.50
N GLN A 140 1.45 -13.31 21.68
CA GLN A 140 1.23 -14.11 22.89
C GLN A 140 2.31 -15.18 23.08
N LYS A 141 2.66 -15.94 22.04
CA LYS A 141 3.73 -16.96 22.08
C LYS A 141 5.09 -16.37 22.43
N LEU A 142 5.36 -15.14 21.99
CA LEU A 142 6.59 -14.41 22.30
C LEU A 142 6.57 -13.75 23.70
N ASN A 143 5.47 -13.86 24.44
CA ASN A 143 5.25 -13.20 25.73
C ASN A 143 5.35 -11.65 25.66
N ILE A 144 4.97 -11.06 24.52
CA ILE A 144 4.86 -9.60 24.40
C ILE A 144 3.60 -9.15 25.13
N GLN A 145 3.73 -8.17 26.02
CA GLN A 145 2.57 -7.59 26.70
C GLN A 145 1.82 -6.66 25.75
N VAL A 146 0.54 -6.94 25.51
CA VAL A 146 -0.33 -6.14 24.64
C VAL A 146 -1.46 -5.54 25.47
N HIS A 147 -1.61 -4.22 25.42
CA HIS A 147 -2.65 -3.46 26.12
C HIS A 147 -3.60 -2.84 25.10
N GLU A 148 -4.85 -3.30 25.04
CA GLU A 148 -5.81 -2.83 24.03
C GLU A 148 -6.71 -1.69 24.54
N ASN A 149 -7.11 -0.79 23.64
CA ASN A 149 -8.06 0.32 23.91
C ASN A 149 -7.56 1.40 24.89
N TYR A 150 -6.28 1.78 24.80
CA TYR A 150 -5.68 2.78 25.70
C TYR A 150 -5.33 4.10 24.99
N SER A 151 -5.79 5.24 25.52
CA SER A 151 -5.34 6.58 25.12
C SER A 151 -4.14 7.02 25.96
N MET A 152 -3.17 7.66 25.32
CA MET A 152 -2.03 8.26 26.01
C MET A 152 -2.45 9.58 26.66
N GLU A 153 -2.48 9.62 27.99
CA GLU A 153 -2.98 10.77 28.74
C GLU A 153 -1.88 11.75 29.12
N GLU A 154 -0.78 11.21 29.65
CA GLU A 154 0.38 11.96 30.12
C GLU A 154 1.66 11.20 29.81
N TRP A 155 2.74 11.91 29.57
CA TRP A 155 4.09 11.43 29.81
C TRP A 155 4.76 12.40 30.76
N HIS A 156 5.74 11.95 31.51
CA HIS A 156 6.51 12.84 32.38
C HIS A 156 7.88 12.25 32.68
N ASN A 157 8.75 13.12 33.17
CA ASN A 157 9.95 12.73 33.89
C ASN A 157 9.70 13.05 35.37
N ARG A 158 9.82 12.07 36.27
CA ARG A 158 9.55 12.28 37.71
C ARG A 158 10.52 13.25 38.37
N ASP A 159 11.70 13.48 37.77
CA ASP A 159 12.81 14.18 38.42
C ASP A 159 12.99 15.63 37.95
N VAL A 160 12.50 16.06 36.78
CA VAL A 160 12.66 17.45 36.27
C VAL A 160 11.54 17.88 35.31
N ILE A 161 11.10 19.15 35.40
CA ILE A 161 10.20 19.84 34.44
C ILE A 161 11.01 20.43 33.27
N ASP A 162 11.77 19.61 32.56
CA ASP A 162 12.45 20.02 31.32
C ASP A 162 11.97 19.14 30.18
N VAL A 163 11.36 19.77 29.17
CA VAL A 163 10.84 19.10 27.96
C VAL A 163 11.94 18.47 27.10
N ASN A 164 13.20 18.83 27.33
CA ASN A 164 14.37 18.25 26.66
C ASN A 164 14.93 17.01 27.37
N GLN A 165 14.42 16.67 28.55
CA GLN A 165 14.84 15.47 29.26
C GLN A 165 14.05 14.23 28.79
N PRO A 166 14.68 13.05 28.76
CA PRO A 166 13.98 11.81 28.44
C PRO A 166 12.80 11.57 29.39
N ILE A 167 11.69 11.07 28.87
CA ILE A 167 10.57 10.62 29.73
C ILE A 167 10.94 9.31 30.42
N ASP A 168 10.45 9.11 31.65
CA ASP A 168 10.64 7.87 32.40
C ASP A 168 9.31 7.11 32.64
N HIS A 169 8.17 7.80 32.46
CA HIS A 169 6.84 7.23 32.60
C HIS A 169 5.85 7.73 31.54
N VAL A 170 4.92 6.85 31.20
CA VAL A 170 3.75 7.17 30.38
C VAL A 170 2.49 6.65 31.06
N VAL A 171 1.47 7.50 31.14
CA VAL A 171 0.15 7.18 31.69
C VAL A 171 -0.83 6.96 30.54
N PHE A 172 -1.44 5.78 30.52
CA PHE A 172 -2.51 5.46 29.61
C PHE A 172 -3.82 5.19 30.35
N ARG A 173 -4.93 5.60 29.74
CA ARG A 173 -6.28 5.33 30.25
C ARG A 173 -7.12 4.64 29.22
N THR A 174 -8.05 3.82 29.68
CA THR A 174 -9.06 3.20 28.84
C THR A 174 -10.43 3.73 29.22
N LYS A 175 -11.29 3.90 28.21
CA LYS A 175 -12.71 4.22 28.42
C LYS A 175 -13.57 2.95 28.42
N ASP A 176 -12.97 1.79 28.19
CA ASP A 176 -13.67 0.52 28.22
C ASP A 176 -14.07 0.21 29.67
N LYS A 177 -15.37 0.25 29.95
CA LYS A 177 -15.92 -0.03 31.29
C LYS A 177 -15.58 -1.44 31.80
N LYS A 178 -15.20 -2.36 30.90
CA LYS A 178 -14.76 -3.72 31.26
C LYS A 178 -13.31 -3.79 31.73
N GLN A 179 -12.50 -2.79 31.39
CA GLN A 179 -11.10 -2.68 31.80
C GLN A 179 -10.96 -1.44 32.70
N SER A 180 -10.81 -1.64 34.01
CA SER A 180 -10.91 -0.53 34.97
C SER A 180 -9.57 0.08 35.41
N LYS A 181 -8.43 -0.38 34.88
CA LYS A 181 -7.12 -0.02 35.41
C LYS A 181 -6.33 0.87 34.47
N ASP A 182 -6.09 2.11 34.90
CA ASP A 182 -5.10 3.00 34.29
C ASP A 182 -3.71 2.35 34.31
N LEU A 183 -2.97 2.50 33.22
CA LEU A 183 -1.60 2.01 33.10
C LEU A 183 -0.63 3.15 33.36
N ASN A 184 0.20 3.02 34.39
CA ASN A 184 1.35 3.90 34.60
C ASN A 184 2.61 3.07 34.37
N LEU A 185 3.18 3.20 33.17
CA LEU A 185 4.26 2.34 32.68
C LEU A 185 5.58 3.09 32.73
N LYS A 186 6.57 2.48 33.38
CA LYS A 186 7.98 2.88 33.30
C LYS A 186 8.54 2.58 31.92
N CYS A 187 9.26 3.51 31.32
CA CYS A 187 9.88 3.27 30.02
C CYS A 187 11.21 3.97 29.80
N THR A 188 12.05 3.37 28.97
CA THR A 188 13.26 4.01 28.41
C THR A 188 13.01 4.63 27.05
N THR A 189 12.00 4.17 26.32
CA THR A 189 11.70 4.62 24.96
C THR A 189 10.22 4.43 24.66
N LEU A 190 9.63 5.38 23.94
CA LEU A 190 8.27 5.30 23.42
C LEU A 190 8.30 5.48 21.90
N PHE A 191 7.85 4.48 21.14
CA PHE A 191 7.65 4.59 19.70
C PHE A 191 6.21 4.96 19.37
N CYS A 192 6.01 5.95 18.51
CA CYS A 192 4.69 6.43 18.09
C CYS A 192 4.36 6.01 16.65
N PHE A 193 3.34 5.18 16.50
CA PHE A 193 2.80 4.67 15.22
C PHE A 193 1.28 4.86 15.13
N LEU A 194 0.74 5.96 15.66
CA LEU A 194 -0.72 6.17 15.66
C LEU A 194 -1.27 6.38 14.25
N ASN A 195 -0.85 7.44 13.58
CA ASN A 195 -1.26 7.73 12.22
C ASN A 195 -0.22 8.57 11.46
N LYS A 196 -0.21 8.41 10.14
CA LYS A 196 0.59 9.25 9.24
C LYS A 196 -0.23 10.48 8.83
N GLN A 197 0.37 11.66 8.95
CA GLN A 197 -0.22 12.95 8.57
C GLN A 197 0.78 13.75 7.73
N VAL A 198 0.31 14.84 7.11
CA VAL A 198 1.21 15.79 6.45
C VAL A 198 2.12 16.40 7.51
N ASN A 199 3.43 16.41 7.27
CA ASN A 199 4.41 17.05 8.14
C ASN A 199 4.01 18.52 8.37
N TYR A 200 4.13 19.00 9.61
CA TYR A 200 3.62 20.31 9.97
C TYR A 200 4.39 21.47 9.29
N ASP A 201 5.70 21.34 9.11
CA ASP A 201 6.52 22.33 8.42
C ASP A 201 6.17 22.38 6.93
N ALA A 202 5.97 21.21 6.31
CA ALA A 202 5.44 21.13 4.95
C ALA A 202 4.06 21.81 4.84
N PHE A 203 3.16 21.59 5.81
CA PHE A 203 1.87 22.27 5.88
C PHE A 203 2.03 23.80 5.98
N ILE A 204 2.94 24.30 6.84
CA ILE A 204 3.21 25.74 6.95
C ILE A 204 3.67 26.29 5.61
N ALA A 205 4.68 25.68 5.00
CA ALA A 205 5.25 26.13 3.72
C ALA A 205 4.19 26.19 2.60
N ILE A 206 3.32 25.18 2.53
CA ILE A 206 2.21 25.11 1.57
C ILE A 206 1.22 26.27 1.80
N ASN A 207 0.78 26.50 3.05
CA ASN A 207 -0.19 27.55 3.35
C ASN A 207 0.39 28.95 3.14
N GLN A 208 1.63 29.19 3.55
CA GLN A 208 2.32 30.46 3.34
C GLN A 208 2.53 30.75 1.84
N SER A 209 2.63 29.70 1.03
CA SER A 209 2.67 29.80 -0.43
C SER A 209 1.29 30.00 -1.08
N SER A 210 0.22 30.18 -0.29
CA SER A 210 -1.17 30.36 -0.78
C SER A 210 -1.67 29.20 -1.67
N LEU A 211 -1.15 28.00 -1.43
CA LEU A 211 -1.65 26.79 -2.09
C LEU A 211 -2.90 26.27 -1.38
N VAL A 212 -3.87 25.82 -2.17
CA VAL A 212 -5.16 25.35 -1.63
C VAL A 212 -4.95 24.05 -0.84
N PHE A 213 -5.29 24.09 0.45
CA PHE A 213 -5.14 22.97 1.37
C PHE A 213 -6.48 22.65 2.05
N ASP A 214 -6.93 21.40 1.94
CA ASP A 214 -8.19 20.91 2.52
C ASP A 214 -7.92 19.56 3.20
N GLY A 215 -7.21 19.62 4.32
CA GLY A 215 -6.62 18.45 5.01
C GLY A 215 -5.44 17.80 4.25
N ARG A 216 -5.34 18.06 2.95
CA ARG A 216 -4.29 17.65 2.01
C ARG A 216 -4.11 18.73 0.94
N LEU A 217 -2.97 18.73 0.26
CA LEU A 217 -2.74 19.63 -0.87
C LEU A 217 -3.69 19.29 -2.02
N VAL A 218 -4.48 20.27 -2.45
CA VAL A 218 -5.51 20.07 -3.48
C VAL A 218 -4.88 20.13 -4.87
N ILE A 219 -5.15 19.09 -5.67
CA ILE A 219 -4.72 18.98 -7.07
C ILE A 219 -5.89 18.74 -8.03
N ASP A 220 -5.65 18.98 -9.31
CA ASP A 220 -6.53 18.60 -10.40
C ASP A 220 -6.19 17.21 -10.99
N GLU A 221 -6.82 16.86 -12.11
CA GLU A 221 -6.65 15.58 -12.80
C GLU A 221 -5.24 15.39 -13.40
N ASN A 222 -4.51 16.49 -13.59
CA ASN A 222 -3.16 16.52 -14.16
C ASN A 222 -2.08 16.73 -13.11
N ASN A 223 -2.45 16.62 -11.82
CA ASN A 223 -1.56 16.80 -10.68
C ASN A 223 -1.07 18.24 -10.48
N HIS A 224 -1.73 19.23 -11.08
CA HIS A 224 -1.46 20.64 -10.82
C HIS A 224 -2.12 21.08 -9.53
N THR A 225 -1.45 21.96 -8.79
CA THR A 225 -2.07 22.74 -7.71
C THR A 225 -2.84 23.94 -8.30
N ASN A 226 -3.33 24.85 -7.46
CA ASN A 226 -3.86 26.14 -7.94
C ASN A 226 -2.79 27.06 -8.57
N ASP A 227 -1.50 26.75 -8.38
CA ASP A 227 -0.41 27.36 -9.14
C ASP A 227 0.00 26.41 -10.29
N PRO A 228 -0.11 26.83 -11.57
CA PRO A 228 0.18 25.97 -12.72
C PRO A 228 1.67 25.58 -12.85
N LEU A 229 2.57 26.24 -12.11
CA LEU A 229 3.99 25.89 -12.07
C LEU A 229 4.33 24.88 -10.97
N ILE A 230 3.37 24.61 -10.06
CA ILE A 230 3.57 23.71 -8.93
C ILE A 230 2.69 22.48 -9.11
N TYR A 231 3.34 21.33 -9.20
CA TYR A 231 2.72 20.02 -9.24
C TYR A 231 2.85 19.34 -7.89
N ALA A 232 1.99 18.36 -7.62
CA ALA A 232 2.12 17.57 -6.41
C ALA A 232 1.71 16.11 -6.61
N GLY A 233 2.31 15.22 -5.81
CA GLY A 233 2.11 13.79 -5.92
C GLY A 233 2.22 13.07 -4.58
N GLY A 234 1.76 11.82 -4.56
CA GLY A 234 1.85 10.97 -3.37
C GLY A 234 0.83 11.33 -2.27
N SER A 235 1.00 10.74 -1.09
CA SER A 235 -0.01 10.78 -0.01
C SER A 235 -0.30 12.16 0.58
N LEU A 236 0.50 13.18 0.20
CA LEU A 236 0.28 14.60 0.48
C LEU A 236 -1.01 15.14 -0.16
N THR A 237 -1.43 14.57 -1.29
CA THR A 237 -2.43 15.21 -2.16
C THR A 237 -3.83 14.63 -2.03
N LYS A 238 -4.82 15.46 -2.38
CA LYS A 238 -6.20 15.05 -2.69
C LYS A 238 -6.67 15.73 -3.96
N PHE A 239 -7.62 15.13 -4.67
CA PHE A 239 -8.23 15.79 -5.82
C PHE A 239 -9.24 16.88 -5.38
N LYS A 240 -9.46 17.90 -6.23
CA LYS A 240 -10.45 18.97 -6.00
C LYS A 240 -11.87 18.41 -5.80
N ARG A 241 -12.66 19.04 -4.92
CA ARG A 241 -14.02 18.58 -4.56
C ARG A 241 -14.99 18.48 -5.75
N GLY A 242 -14.72 19.20 -6.84
CA GLY A 242 -15.53 19.15 -8.07
C GLY A 242 -15.63 17.76 -8.72
N TYR A 243 -14.80 16.79 -8.34
CA TYR A 243 -14.95 15.40 -8.79
C TYR A 243 -15.90 14.55 -7.94
N HIS A 244 -16.40 15.09 -6.82
CA HIS A 244 -17.31 14.40 -5.90
C HIS A 244 -16.78 13.05 -5.35
N ARG A 245 -15.45 12.95 -5.16
CA ARG A 245 -14.75 11.74 -4.66
C ARG A 245 -13.59 12.11 -3.72
N ASP A 246 -13.92 12.66 -2.55
CA ASP A 246 -12.93 13.11 -1.56
C ASP A 246 -12.09 11.96 -0.94
N ASP A 247 -12.62 10.74 -0.98
CA ASP A 247 -11.96 9.52 -0.52
C ASP A 247 -10.90 9.00 -1.50
N TRP A 248 -10.94 9.45 -2.76
CA TRP A 248 -9.96 9.09 -3.77
C TRP A 248 -8.78 10.04 -3.68
N THR A 249 -7.70 9.58 -3.05
CA THR A 249 -6.45 10.34 -2.90
C THR A 249 -5.29 9.53 -3.45
N HIS A 250 -4.15 10.17 -3.73
CA HIS A 250 -2.96 9.44 -4.17
C HIS A 250 -2.47 8.38 -3.17
N ALA A 251 -2.82 8.49 -1.87
CA ALA A 251 -2.53 7.47 -0.87
C ALA A 251 -3.25 6.12 -1.13
N CYS A 252 -4.31 6.14 -1.94
CA CYS A 252 -5.09 4.97 -2.34
C CYS A 252 -4.45 4.19 -3.51
N PHE A 253 -3.50 4.79 -4.23
CA PHE A 253 -2.95 4.20 -5.46
C PHE A 253 -1.48 3.78 -5.31
N ASN A 254 -0.98 3.08 -6.32
CA ASN A 254 0.42 2.71 -6.42
C ASN A 254 1.29 3.96 -6.61
N SER A 255 2.22 4.22 -5.69
CA SER A 255 3.07 5.42 -5.72
C SER A 255 3.96 5.50 -6.96
N LYS A 256 4.42 4.36 -7.51
CA LYS A 256 5.20 4.35 -8.76
C LYS A 256 4.33 4.75 -9.96
N GLU A 257 3.06 4.34 -10.00
CA GLU A 257 2.12 4.75 -11.04
C GLU A 257 1.82 6.25 -10.97
N VAL A 258 1.56 6.77 -9.77
CA VAL A 258 1.39 8.21 -9.53
C VAL A 258 2.64 8.99 -9.98
N GLY A 259 3.83 8.52 -9.63
CA GLY A 259 5.10 9.14 -10.05
C GLY A 259 5.28 9.12 -11.58
N THR A 260 4.96 8.02 -12.26
CA THR A 260 4.97 7.96 -13.72
C THR A 260 3.99 8.95 -14.34
N MET A 261 2.77 9.07 -13.80
CA MET A 261 1.80 10.04 -14.27
C MET A 261 2.27 11.48 -14.11
N LEU A 262 2.88 11.80 -12.96
CA LEU A 262 3.46 13.11 -12.71
C LEU A 262 4.60 13.42 -13.70
N ALA A 263 5.48 12.45 -13.94
CA ALA A 263 6.59 12.59 -14.89
C ALA A 263 6.09 12.81 -16.33
N ASN A 264 5.06 12.08 -16.76
CA ASN A 264 4.47 12.22 -18.09
C ASN A 264 3.94 13.64 -18.37
N GLN A 265 3.42 14.33 -17.35
CA GLN A 265 2.96 15.72 -17.48
C GLN A 265 4.12 16.68 -17.73
N LEU A 266 5.30 16.39 -17.18
CA LEU A 266 6.50 17.18 -17.39
C LEU A 266 7.18 16.85 -18.72
N PHE A 267 7.29 15.56 -19.08
CA PHE A 267 7.86 15.16 -20.36
C PHE A 267 7.09 15.74 -21.54
N ALA A 268 5.76 15.79 -21.48
CA ALA A 268 4.95 16.46 -22.50
C ALA A 268 5.29 17.96 -22.70
N LYS A 269 5.96 18.59 -21.74
CA LYS A 269 6.40 19.98 -21.81
C LYS A 269 7.84 20.14 -22.28
N TYR A 270 8.72 19.19 -21.92
CA TYR A 270 10.17 19.35 -22.05
C TYR A 270 10.82 18.45 -23.09
N ASP A 271 10.21 17.32 -23.41
CA ASP A 271 10.76 16.38 -24.37
C ASP A 271 9.96 16.49 -25.69
N PRO A 272 10.53 17.11 -26.75
CA PRO A 272 9.85 17.26 -28.03
C PRO A 272 9.63 15.92 -28.76
N LEU A 273 10.33 14.86 -28.35
CA LEU A 273 10.16 13.50 -28.89
C LEU A 273 9.18 12.66 -28.06
N TYR A 274 8.72 13.19 -26.91
CA TYR A 274 7.79 12.49 -26.07
C TYR A 274 6.41 12.43 -26.72
N VAL A 275 5.99 11.23 -27.09
CA VAL A 275 4.63 10.97 -27.54
C VAL A 275 3.81 10.57 -26.31
N PRO A 276 2.94 11.46 -25.78
CA PRO A 276 2.07 11.10 -24.67
C PRO A 276 1.24 9.90 -25.09
N SER A 277 1.31 8.83 -24.30
CA SER A 277 0.31 7.75 -24.37
C SER A 277 -1.06 8.41 -24.25
N LYS A 278 -2.01 8.10 -25.15
CA LYS A 278 -3.37 8.67 -25.15
C LYS A 278 -4.04 8.41 -23.80
N THR A 279 -3.76 9.24 -22.80
CA THR A 279 -4.65 9.47 -21.68
C THR A 279 -5.90 10.04 -22.33
N VAL A 280 -7.05 9.50 -21.96
CA VAL A 280 -8.34 9.98 -22.45
C VAL A 280 -8.43 11.44 -22.01
N SER A 281 -8.01 12.35 -22.90
CA SER A 281 -7.98 13.78 -22.63
C SER A 281 -9.42 14.20 -22.43
N GLY A 282 -9.69 14.73 -21.24
CA GLY A 282 -11.01 14.93 -20.70
C GLY A 282 -11.91 15.75 -21.61
N LYS A 283 -12.94 15.10 -22.14
CA LYS A 283 -14.25 15.75 -22.26
C LYS A 283 -15.06 15.65 -20.95
N ASN A 284 -14.66 14.76 -20.05
CA ASN A 284 -15.30 14.56 -18.75
C ASN A 284 -14.26 14.77 -17.67
N SER A 285 -14.39 15.84 -16.87
CA SER A 285 -13.58 16.16 -15.69
C SER A 285 -13.61 15.01 -14.67
N LEU A 286 -12.85 13.94 -14.91
CA LEU A 286 -12.82 12.72 -14.11
C LEU A 286 -11.43 12.51 -13.52
N ILE A 287 -11.38 11.90 -12.34
CA ILE A 287 -10.13 11.46 -11.73
C ILE A 287 -9.48 10.39 -12.63
N PRO A 288 -8.15 10.46 -12.85
CA PRO A 288 -7.45 9.45 -13.63
C PRO A 288 -7.60 8.04 -13.08
N THR A 289 -7.60 7.04 -13.96
CA THR A 289 -7.66 5.63 -13.57
C THR A 289 -6.26 5.08 -13.30
N TYR A 290 -6.08 4.52 -12.10
CA TYR A 290 -4.86 3.85 -11.67
C TYR A 290 -5.06 2.33 -11.74
N LYS A 291 -4.20 1.62 -12.47
CA LYS A 291 -4.34 0.19 -12.77
C LYS A 291 -3.34 -0.68 -12.03
N LYS A 292 -2.20 -0.14 -11.61
CA LYS A 292 -1.20 -0.92 -10.88
C LYS A 292 -1.71 -1.21 -9.46
N PRO A 293 -1.45 -2.41 -8.90
CA PRO A 293 -1.91 -2.74 -7.56
C PRO A 293 -1.16 -1.97 -6.48
N LYS A 294 -1.82 -1.73 -5.35
CA LYS A 294 -1.15 -1.30 -4.13
C LYS A 294 -0.51 -2.52 -3.47
N ARG A 295 0.69 -2.33 -2.90
CA ARG A 295 1.49 -3.41 -2.32
C ARG A 295 1.97 -3.01 -0.93
N ILE A 296 1.80 -3.90 0.01
CA ILE A 296 2.32 -3.82 1.37
C ILE A 296 3.14 -5.09 1.59
N TYR A 297 4.33 -4.93 2.15
CA TYR A 297 5.13 -6.05 2.61
C TYR A 297 5.76 -5.70 3.94
N ALA A 298 5.91 -6.70 4.82
CA ALA A 298 6.41 -6.50 6.17
C ALA A 298 7.06 -7.78 6.69
N VAL A 299 7.91 -7.64 7.71
CA VAL A 299 8.32 -8.74 8.56
C VAL A 299 7.68 -8.51 9.93
N LEU A 300 6.69 -9.33 10.23
CA LEU A 300 5.86 -9.28 11.43
C LEU A 300 6.55 -10.05 12.58
N PRO A 301 6.07 -9.87 13.84
CA PRO A 301 6.63 -10.58 14.99
C PRO A 301 6.74 -12.07 14.74
N GLY A 302 7.81 -12.69 15.25
CA GLY A 302 8.12 -14.10 14.99
C GLY A 302 8.77 -14.35 13.64
N ASN A 303 9.32 -13.30 13.00
CA ASN A 303 9.95 -13.35 11.69
C ASN A 303 8.99 -13.87 10.58
N ILE A 304 7.71 -13.53 10.67
CA ILE A 304 6.70 -13.92 9.69
C ILE A 304 6.71 -12.89 8.56
N HIS A 305 6.98 -13.33 7.33
CA HIS A 305 6.90 -12.48 6.14
C HIS A 305 5.44 -12.30 5.73
N TYR A 306 5.03 -11.05 5.55
CA TYR A 306 3.70 -10.66 5.12
C TYR A 306 3.76 -9.92 3.79
N VAL A 307 2.85 -10.27 2.89
CA VAL A 307 2.62 -9.56 1.63
C VAL A 307 1.11 -9.39 1.42
N GLN A 308 0.71 -8.17 1.06
CA GLN A 308 -0.61 -7.85 0.57
C GLN A 308 -0.49 -7.09 -0.76
N ILE A 309 -1.15 -7.58 -1.79
CA ILE A 309 -1.22 -6.98 -3.11
C ILE A 309 -2.70 -6.85 -3.43
N CYS A 310 -3.21 -5.63 -3.55
CA CYS A 310 -4.63 -5.39 -3.72
C CYS A 310 -4.92 -4.33 -4.78
N GLN A 311 -6.16 -4.31 -5.23
CA GLN A 311 -6.65 -3.25 -6.11
C GLN A 311 -6.46 -1.88 -5.48
N SER A 312 -5.91 -0.97 -6.28
CA SER A 312 -5.77 0.43 -5.91
C SER A 312 -7.14 1.11 -5.81
N GLY A 313 -7.32 1.94 -4.81
CA GLY A 313 -8.58 2.60 -4.48
C GLY A 313 -8.79 2.76 -2.97
N PRO A 314 -9.87 3.42 -2.55
CA PRO A 314 -10.23 3.52 -1.15
C PRO A 314 -10.41 2.13 -0.53
N THR A 315 -9.91 1.95 0.69
CA THR A 315 -10.00 0.68 1.40
C THR A 315 -11.44 0.42 1.83
N VAL A 316 -12.00 -0.70 1.36
CA VAL A 316 -13.27 -1.24 1.86
C VAL A 316 -12.95 -2.33 2.88
N LYS A 317 -13.67 -2.37 4.02
CA LYS A 317 -13.48 -3.44 5.00
C LYS A 317 -13.70 -4.79 4.32
N TYR A 318 -12.83 -5.76 4.55
CA TYR A 318 -12.90 -7.07 3.91
C TYR A 318 -14.28 -7.74 4.12
N GLU A 319 -14.79 -7.73 5.35
CA GLU A 319 -16.13 -8.27 5.66
C GLU A 319 -17.25 -7.58 4.86
N ASN A 320 -17.18 -6.26 4.72
CA ASN A 320 -18.16 -5.51 3.93
C ASN A 320 -18.01 -5.77 2.43
N ALA A 321 -16.78 -5.93 1.94
CA ALA A 321 -16.52 -6.23 0.54
C ALA A 321 -17.16 -7.56 0.14
N LYS A 322 -17.15 -8.57 1.01
CA LYS A 322 -17.78 -9.88 0.77
C LYS A 322 -19.30 -9.82 0.63
N LEU A 323 -19.95 -8.77 1.14
CA LEU A 323 -21.40 -8.58 1.03
C LEU A 323 -21.80 -7.99 -0.33
N ILE A 324 -20.84 -7.51 -1.11
CA ILE A 324 -21.10 -6.95 -2.44
C ILE A 324 -21.33 -8.11 -3.41
N GLU A 325 -22.45 -8.10 -4.13
CA GLU A 325 -22.80 -9.15 -5.11
C GLU A 325 -21.70 -9.36 -6.16
N THR A 326 -21.01 -8.27 -6.52
CA THR A 326 -19.88 -8.26 -7.48
C THR A 326 -18.52 -8.62 -6.92
N TYR A 327 -18.44 -9.06 -5.66
CA TYR A 327 -17.17 -9.37 -4.99
C TYR A 327 -16.37 -10.46 -5.70
N GLY A 328 -17.00 -11.56 -6.12
CA GLY A 328 -16.30 -12.74 -6.65
C GLY A 328 -16.03 -13.81 -5.59
N THR A 329 -14.82 -14.39 -5.56
CA THR A 329 -14.52 -15.57 -4.72
C THR A 329 -13.12 -15.53 -4.12
N ASP A 330 -13.00 -15.86 -2.83
CA ASP A 330 -11.73 -16.09 -2.14
C ASP A 330 -11.34 -17.58 -2.19
N PHE A 331 -10.09 -17.85 -2.53
CA PHE A 331 -9.43 -19.16 -2.45
C PHE A 331 -8.37 -19.09 -1.36
N ILE A 332 -8.35 -20.04 -0.43
CA ILE A 332 -7.54 -19.95 0.78
C ILE A 332 -6.81 -21.28 1.02
N THR A 333 -5.49 -21.23 1.18
CA THR A 333 -4.70 -22.38 1.64
C THR A 333 -4.04 -22.07 2.98
N ASN A 334 -4.19 -22.99 3.93
CA ASN A 334 -3.59 -22.93 5.26
C ASN A 334 -2.70 -24.15 5.45
N HIS A 335 -1.40 -24.01 5.17
CA HIS A 335 -0.43 -25.10 5.24
C HIS A 335 0.65 -24.78 6.28
N GLU A 336 0.82 -25.65 7.29
CA GLU A 336 1.90 -25.53 8.30
C GLU A 336 2.01 -24.15 8.96
N ASN A 337 0.89 -23.57 9.39
CA ASN A 337 0.80 -22.21 9.98
C ASN A 337 1.12 -21.06 9.01
N ASN A 338 1.26 -21.33 7.71
CA ASN A 338 1.26 -20.30 6.68
C ASN A 338 -0.17 -20.03 6.19
N TYR A 339 -0.38 -18.84 5.64
CA TYR A 339 -1.68 -18.39 5.16
C TYR A 339 -1.52 -17.79 3.78
N PHE A 340 -2.33 -18.25 2.82
CA PHE A 340 -2.39 -17.64 1.50
C PHE A 340 -3.86 -17.45 1.12
N ARG A 341 -4.24 -16.23 0.77
CA ARG A 341 -5.55 -15.90 0.22
C ARG A 341 -5.40 -15.26 -1.16
N LEU A 342 -6.12 -15.82 -2.11
CA LEU A 342 -6.27 -15.31 -3.45
C LEU A 342 -7.72 -14.92 -3.70
N HIS A 343 -7.97 -13.65 -4.00
CA HIS A 343 -9.29 -13.14 -4.34
C HIS A 343 -9.41 -12.95 -5.85
N LEU A 344 -10.39 -13.62 -6.45
CA LEU A 344 -10.78 -13.45 -7.84
C LEU A 344 -12.07 -12.63 -7.90
N ASP A 345 -12.16 -11.68 -8.83
CA ASP A 345 -13.45 -11.06 -9.15
C ASP A 345 -14.42 -12.03 -9.86
N GLN A 346 -15.65 -11.59 -10.13
CA GLN A 346 -16.65 -12.38 -10.85
C GLN A 346 -16.16 -12.85 -12.23
N THR A 347 -15.23 -12.11 -12.85
CA THR A 347 -14.66 -12.45 -14.15
C THR A 347 -13.46 -13.40 -14.06
N GLY A 348 -13.05 -13.83 -12.87
CA GLY A 348 -11.93 -14.74 -12.66
C GLY A 348 -10.56 -14.08 -12.66
N ILE A 349 -10.48 -12.74 -12.56
CA ILE A 349 -9.23 -11.99 -12.50
C ILE A 349 -8.79 -11.80 -11.05
N ILE A 350 -7.49 -11.98 -10.76
CA ILE A 350 -6.93 -11.71 -9.44
C ILE A 350 -7.03 -10.23 -9.09
N ARG A 351 -7.70 -9.93 -7.97
CA ARG A 351 -7.82 -8.59 -7.38
C ARG A 351 -7.15 -8.43 -6.03
N THR A 352 -6.94 -9.52 -5.28
CA THR A 352 -6.18 -9.48 -4.03
C THR A 352 -5.33 -10.73 -3.86
N ILE A 353 -4.11 -10.55 -3.37
CA ILE A 353 -3.20 -11.59 -2.91
C ILE A 353 -2.80 -11.22 -1.49
N VAL A 354 -3.01 -12.11 -0.53
CA VAL A 354 -2.51 -11.98 0.85
C VAL A 354 -1.70 -13.23 1.16
N CYS A 355 -0.48 -13.05 1.64
CA CYS A 355 0.40 -14.17 1.98
C CYS A 355 1.10 -13.88 3.31
N LEU A 356 1.02 -14.84 4.24
CA LEU A 356 1.87 -14.96 5.41
C LEU A 356 2.69 -16.23 5.28
N HIS A 357 4.00 -16.10 5.43
CA HIS A 357 4.91 -17.22 5.32
C HIS A 357 6.14 -17.04 6.22
N HIS A 358 6.66 -18.12 6.78
CA HIS A 358 7.85 -18.06 7.66
C HIS A 358 9.16 -17.89 6.88
N ASN A 359 9.19 -18.31 5.61
CA ASN A 359 10.29 -18.03 4.68
C ASN A 359 10.04 -16.73 3.91
N LYS A 360 11.12 -16.12 3.44
CA LYS A 360 11.10 -14.93 2.59
C LYS A 360 10.20 -15.13 1.36
N ILE A 361 9.33 -14.15 1.12
CA ILE A 361 8.41 -14.14 -0.01
C ILE A 361 9.01 -13.30 -1.15
N ASP A 362 8.95 -13.82 -2.38
CA ASP A 362 9.29 -13.02 -3.57
C ASP A 362 8.11 -12.10 -3.93
N ILE A 363 8.23 -10.84 -3.48
CA ILE A 363 7.21 -9.81 -3.69
C ILE A 363 7.04 -9.49 -5.20
N TYR A 364 8.12 -9.57 -5.98
CA TYR A 364 8.07 -9.24 -7.40
C TYR A 364 7.26 -10.29 -8.16
N ASN A 365 7.54 -11.57 -7.95
CA ASN A 365 6.84 -12.67 -8.61
C ASN A 365 5.34 -12.65 -8.30
N LEU A 366 4.96 -12.53 -7.02
CA LEU A 366 3.54 -12.42 -6.65
C LEU A 366 2.88 -11.17 -7.24
N SER A 367 3.62 -10.07 -7.41
CA SER A 367 3.08 -8.86 -8.07
C SER A 367 2.70 -9.10 -9.52
N GLN A 368 3.37 -10.00 -10.24
CA GLN A 368 3.05 -10.29 -11.65
C GLN A 368 1.76 -11.09 -11.81
N LEU A 369 1.33 -11.80 -10.75
CA LEU A 369 0.06 -12.55 -10.75
C LEU A 369 -1.16 -11.62 -10.72
N TYR A 370 -1.01 -10.43 -10.13
CA TYR A 370 -2.12 -9.48 -10.04
C TYR A 370 -2.66 -9.10 -11.43
N GLY A 371 -3.98 -9.13 -11.57
CA GLY A 371 -4.65 -8.82 -12.83
C GLY A 371 -4.58 -9.95 -13.88
N LEU A 372 -4.03 -11.12 -13.53
CA LEU A 372 -4.12 -12.32 -14.36
C LEU A 372 -5.45 -13.05 -14.13
N HIS A 373 -5.97 -13.65 -15.20
CA HIS A 373 -7.14 -14.52 -15.15
C HIS A 373 -6.73 -15.93 -14.69
N GLU A 374 -7.54 -16.58 -13.86
CA GLU A 374 -7.24 -17.87 -13.21
C GLU A 374 -6.84 -18.99 -14.19
N ARG A 375 -7.41 -19.00 -15.40
CA ARG A 375 -7.04 -19.94 -16.48
C ARG A 375 -5.57 -19.87 -16.90
N LEU A 376 -4.97 -18.68 -16.91
CA LEU A 376 -3.55 -18.52 -17.20
C LEU A 376 -2.66 -19.08 -16.09
N LEU A 377 -3.22 -19.20 -14.89
CA LEU A 377 -2.57 -19.74 -13.69
C LEU A 377 -2.76 -21.25 -13.60
N ASN A 378 -2.62 -21.91 -14.74
CA ASN A 378 -2.77 -23.36 -14.90
C ASN A 378 -4.15 -23.87 -14.45
N ASN A 379 -5.23 -23.18 -14.87
CA ASN A 379 -6.63 -23.47 -14.50
C ASN A 379 -6.83 -23.55 -12.98
N LEU A 380 -6.35 -22.52 -12.28
CA LEU A 380 -6.27 -22.46 -10.82
C LEU A 380 -7.59 -22.81 -10.13
N ARG A 381 -8.72 -22.28 -10.61
CA ARG A 381 -10.03 -22.53 -9.99
C ARG A 381 -10.40 -24.00 -10.03
N GLN A 382 -10.22 -24.64 -11.19
CA GLN A 382 -10.54 -26.05 -11.37
C GLN A 382 -9.66 -26.91 -10.46
N ARG A 383 -8.34 -26.73 -10.52
CA ARG A 383 -7.37 -27.52 -9.73
C ARG A 383 -7.59 -27.37 -8.23
N TYR A 384 -7.87 -26.16 -7.76
CA TYR A 384 -8.18 -25.93 -6.35
C TYR A 384 -9.45 -26.67 -5.94
N ASN A 385 -10.52 -26.58 -6.73
CA ASN A 385 -11.79 -27.26 -6.43
C ASN A 385 -11.65 -28.80 -6.46
N GLU A 386 -10.74 -29.32 -7.28
CA GLU A 386 -10.38 -30.74 -7.34
C GLU A 386 -9.42 -31.16 -6.21
N GLY A 387 -8.99 -30.24 -5.34
CA GLY A 387 -8.07 -30.52 -4.23
C GLY A 387 -6.62 -30.73 -4.65
N LEU A 388 -6.26 -30.37 -5.90
CA LEU A 388 -4.90 -30.52 -6.43
C LEU A 388 -3.95 -29.40 -5.96
N ILE A 389 -4.48 -28.33 -5.36
CA ILE A 389 -3.70 -27.23 -4.79
C ILE A 389 -3.90 -27.24 -3.27
N SER A 390 -2.92 -27.78 -2.55
CA SER A 390 -2.91 -27.81 -1.08
C SER A 390 -2.27 -26.56 -0.45
N ASP A 391 -1.33 -25.95 -1.14
CA ASP A 391 -0.63 -24.75 -0.71
C ASP A 391 -0.30 -23.83 -1.90
N PHE A 392 -0.87 -22.63 -1.89
CA PHE A 392 -0.61 -21.65 -2.95
C PHE A 392 0.84 -21.14 -2.96
N PHE A 393 1.53 -21.11 -1.81
CA PHE A 393 2.89 -20.61 -1.77
C PHE A 393 3.82 -21.49 -2.59
N THR A 394 3.79 -22.80 -2.38
CA THR A 394 4.53 -23.79 -3.18
C THR A 394 4.00 -23.91 -4.62
N TYR A 395 2.69 -23.87 -4.82
CA TYR A 395 2.08 -23.93 -6.17
C TYR A 395 2.60 -22.84 -7.12
N PHE A 396 2.75 -21.61 -6.62
CA PHE A 396 3.29 -20.51 -7.42
C PHE A 396 4.82 -20.52 -7.53
N GLN A 397 5.52 -21.41 -6.83
CA GLN A 397 6.96 -21.63 -7.03
C GLN A 397 7.25 -22.70 -8.09
N GLU A 398 6.23 -23.38 -8.60
CA GLU A 398 6.40 -24.39 -9.63
C GLU A 398 6.90 -23.78 -10.96
N ASN A 399 7.67 -24.58 -11.70
CA ASN A 399 8.34 -24.19 -12.93
C ASN A 399 7.41 -23.59 -14.00
N TRP A 400 6.14 -23.98 -14.04
CA TRP A 400 5.19 -23.45 -15.03
C TRP A 400 4.89 -21.96 -14.85
N ALA A 401 5.07 -21.41 -13.65
CA ALA A 401 4.76 -20.02 -13.34
C ALA A 401 5.90 -19.05 -13.71
N VAL A 402 7.12 -19.55 -13.90
CA VAL A 402 8.32 -18.71 -14.08
C VAL A 402 8.23 -17.80 -15.32
N ALA A 403 7.63 -18.28 -16.41
CA ALA A 403 7.36 -17.46 -17.59
C ALA A 403 6.45 -16.28 -17.30
N LEU A 404 5.54 -16.37 -16.32
CA LEU A 404 4.65 -15.27 -15.93
C LEU A 404 5.38 -14.19 -15.13
N TYR A 405 6.49 -14.55 -14.50
CA TYR A 405 7.29 -13.65 -13.65
C TYR A 405 8.29 -12.81 -14.42
N HIS A 406 8.63 -13.19 -15.64
CA HIS A 406 9.58 -12.43 -16.46
C HIS A 406 9.02 -11.03 -16.77
N ASP A 407 9.89 -10.03 -16.73
CA ASP A 407 9.57 -8.63 -17.01
C ASP A 407 8.91 -8.41 -18.40
N ARG A 408 9.38 -9.13 -19.42
CA ARG A 408 8.87 -9.09 -20.81
C ARG A 408 7.54 -9.81 -21.02
N PHE A 409 7.07 -10.61 -20.06
CA PHE A 409 5.78 -11.29 -20.21
C PHE A 409 4.62 -10.28 -20.31
N ALA A 410 4.77 -9.11 -19.68
CA ALA A 410 3.79 -8.03 -19.81
C ALA A 410 3.64 -7.56 -21.27
N ASP A 411 4.75 -7.49 -22.02
CA ASP A 411 4.76 -7.10 -23.44
C ASP A 411 4.10 -8.17 -24.31
N VAL A 412 4.37 -9.44 -24.04
CA VAL A 412 3.71 -10.57 -24.73
C VAL A 412 2.18 -10.47 -24.59
N ARG A 413 1.67 -10.13 -23.41
CA ARG A 413 0.22 -9.95 -23.23
C ARG A 413 -0.32 -8.75 -24.00
N ILE A 414 0.47 -7.69 -24.18
CA ILE A 414 0.07 -6.53 -24.98
C ILE A 414 0.03 -6.96 -26.45
N GLU A 415 1.07 -7.61 -26.95
CA GLU A 415 1.15 -8.13 -28.30
C GLU A 415 0.01 -9.09 -28.63
N VAL A 416 -0.28 -10.06 -27.75
CA VAL A 416 -1.45 -10.96 -27.89
C VAL A 416 -2.75 -10.18 -27.99
N ARG A 417 -2.93 -9.09 -27.22
CA ARG A 417 -4.13 -8.25 -27.34
C ARG A 417 -4.17 -7.50 -28.66
N GLU A 418 -3.04 -7.00 -29.16
CA GLU A 418 -2.99 -6.33 -30.46
C GLU A 418 -3.24 -7.30 -31.62
N ILE A 419 -2.77 -8.55 -31.54
CA ILE A 419 -3.11 -9.61 -32.49
C ILE A 419 -4.63 -9.80 -32.54
N LEU A 420 -5.31 -9.86 -31.39
CA LEU A 420 -6.77 -10.03 -31.33
C LEU A 420 -7.57 -8.82 -31.86
N LYS A 421 -6.97 -7.63 -31.89
CA LYS A 421 -7.56 -6.40 -32.46
C LYS A 421 -7.32 -6.26 -33.95
N LYS A 422 -6.35 -6.99 -34.51
CA LYS A 422 -6.04 -6.94 -35.93
C LYS A 422 -6.98 -7.86 -36.69
N ALA A 423 -7.63 -7.35 -37.73
CA ALA A 423 -8.32 -8.19 -38.71
C ALA A 423 -7.28 -9.00 -39.51
N LEU A 424 -7.33 -10.33 -39.41
CA LEU A 424 -6.43 -11.23 -40.13
C LEU A 424 -6.97 -11.69 -41.49
N MET A 425 -8.27 -11.48 -41.76
CA MET A 425 -8.90 -11.80 -43.04
C MET A 425 -9.48 -10.53 -43.69
N GLU A 426 -9.40 -10.45 -45.02
CA GLU A 426 -9.96 -9.32 -45.78
C GLU A 426 -11.49 -9.26 -45.63
N ASN A 427 -12.03 -8.06 -45.44
CA ASN A 427 -13.46 -7.76 -45.27
C ASN A 427 -14.14 -8.43 -44.05
N GLN A 428 -13.38 -8.77 -43.01
CA GLN A 428 -13.93 -9.23 -41.72
C GLN A 428 -13.46 -8.34 -40.57
N ASP A 429 -14.35 -8.12 -39.61
CA ASP A 429 -14.00 -7.46 -38.34
C ASP A 429 -13.06 -8.33 -37.52
N SER A 430 -12.21 -7.71 -36.70
CA SER A 430 -11.37 -8.44 -35.75
C SER A 430 -12.20 -9.23 -34.72
N ILE A 431 -11.58 -10.23 -34.09
CA ILE A 431 -12.22 -10.94 -32.95
C ILE A 431 -12.60 -9.96 -31.85
N PHE A 432 -11.75 -8.96 -31.57
CA PHE A 432 -12.02 -7.96 -30.54
C PHE A 432 -13.23 -7.08 -30.87
N GLU A 433 -13.34 -6.60 -32.11
CA GLU A 433 -14.50 -5.80 -32.55
C GLU A 433 -15.78 -6.62 -32.53
N SER A 434 -15.69 -7.87 -32.97
CA SER A 434 -16.83 -8.79 -32.94
C SER A 434 -17.30 -9.04 -31.50
N LEU A 435 -16.38 -9.33 -30.58
CA LEU A 435 -16.65 -9.45 -29.15
C LEU A 435 -17.30 -8.18 -28.59
N SER A 436 -16.74 -7.01 -28.90
CA SER A 436 -17.25 -5.72 -28.42
C SER A 436 -18.66 -5.46 -28.94
N SER A 437 -18.90 -5.70 -30.24
CA SER A 437 -20.21 -5.53 -30.86
C SER A 437 -21.27 -6.47 -30.30
N SER A 438 -20.90 -7.71 -29.97
CA SER A 438 -21.82 -8.67 -29.34
C SER A 438 -22.20 -8.22 -27.93
N ILE A 439 -21.25 -7.68 -27.15
CA ILE A 439 -21.52 -7.17 -25.80
C ILE A 439 -22.40 -5.91 -25.87
N ASP A 440 -22.11 -4.99 -26.79
CA ASP A 440 -22.86 -3.74 -26.96
C ASP A 440 -24.30 -3.98 -27.45
N ARG A 441 -24.52 -5.01 -28.28
CA ARG A 441 -25.85 -5.35 -28.81
C ARG A 441 -26.70 -6.14 -27.83
N ASP A 442 -26.14 -7.19 -27.23
CA ASP A 442 -26.93 -8.18 -26.50
C ASP A 442 -26.97 -7.89 -25.00
N LEU A 443 -26.09 -7.02 -24.48
CA LEU A 443 -25.83 -6.77 -23.05
C LEU A 443 -25.45 -8.04 -22.23
N ILE A 444 -25.55 -9.23 -22.82
CA ILE A 444 -25.30 -10.55 -22.26
C ILE A 444 -24.54 -11.36 -23.30
N PHE A 445 -23.37 -11.86 -22.93
CA PHE A 445 -22.55 -12.69 -23.81
C PHE A 445 -23.05 -14.14 -23.81
N THR A 446 -23.78 -14.55 -24.86
CA THR A 446 -24.37 -15.89 -24.98
C THR A 446 -23.35 -17.00 -25.25
N ASP A 447 -23.71 -18.25 -24.93
CA ASP A 447 -22.87 -19.42 -25.26
C ASP A 447 -22.68 -19.62 -26.77
N GLU A 448 -23.63 -19.17 -27.59
CA GLU A 448 -23.52 -19.20 -29.04
C GLU A 448 -22.49 -18.17 -29.54
N ASN A 449 -22.54 -16.94 -29.02
CA ASN A 449 -21.53 -15.90 -29.29
C ASN A 449 -20.13 -16.42 -28.91
N LYS A 450 -20.01 -17.08 -27.76
CA LYS A 450 -18.76 -17.70 -27.31
C LYS A 450 -18.27 -18.79 -28.26
N LYS A 451 -19.15 -19.71 -28.70
CA LYS A 451 -18.79 -20.77 -29.65
C LYS A 451 -18.32 -20.19 -30.98
N ASN A 452 -19.03 -19.19 -31.50
CA ASN A 452 -18.67 -18.52 -32.74
C ASN A 452 -17.28 -17.88 -32.63
N ILE A 453 -17.03 -17.06 -31.60
CA ILE A 453 -15.73 -16.42 -31.39
C ILE A 453 -14.60 -17.46 -31.22
N LEU A 454 -14.84 -18.55 -30.50
CA LEU A 454 -13.86 -19.63 -30.37
C LEU A 454 -13.59 -20.37 -31.68
N GLN A 455 -14.61 -20.51 -32.52
CA GLN A 455 -14.45 -21.09 -33.85
C GLN A 455 -13.59 -20.17 -34.72
N ARG A 456 -13.91 -18.88 -34.78
CA ARG A 456 -13.14 -17.86 -35.49
C ARG A 456 -11.69 -17.80 -35.03
N PHE A 457 -11.46 -17.81 -33.72
CA PHE A 457 -10.12 -17.88 -33.12
C PHE A 457 -9.29 -19.06 -33.64
N ARG A 458 -9.92 -20.22 -33.87
CA ARG A 458 -9.28 -21.42 -34.37
C ARG A 458 -9.09 -21.42 -35.89
N THR A 459 -10.02 -20.84 -36.65
CA THR A 459 -10.04 -20.93 -38.12
C THR A 459 -9.35 -19.76 -38.81
N GLU A 460 -9.34 -18.56 -38.22
CA GLU A 460 -8.84 -17.32 -38.84
C GLU A 460 -7.36 -17.03 -38.54
N GLY A 461 -6.61 -18.01 -38.02
CA GLY A 461 -5.16 -17.90 -37.82
C GLY A 461 -4.70 -17.24 -36.51
N TYR A 462 -5.59 -16.61 -35.74
CA TYR A 462 -5.24 -15.98 -34.44
C TYR A 462 -4.52 -16.93 -33.48
N LYS A 463 -4.98 -18.19 -33.40
CA LYS A 463 -4.34 -19.21 -32.57
C LYS A 463 -2.86 -19.39 -32.94
N ASN A 464 -2.56 -19.50 -34.24
CA ASN A 464 -1.20 -19.75 -34.73
C ASN A 464 -0.28 -18.56 -34.46
N GLU A 465 -0.76 -17.34 -34.67
CA GLU A 465 0.01 -16.11 -34.38
C GLU A 465 0.33 -15.97 -32.89
N ILE A 466 -0.63 -16.28 -32.01
CA ILE A 466 -0.41 -16.25 -30.56
C ILE A 466 0.55 -17.37 -30.13
N GLU A 467 0.41 -18.59 -30.65
CA GLU A 467 1.35 -19.68 -30.38
C GLU A 467 2.77 -19.32 -30.82
N LYS A 468 2.93 -18.73 -32.01
CA LYS A 468 4.22 -18.21 -32.50
C LYS A 468 4.80 -17.16 -31.56
N THR A 469 4.00 -16.16 -31.16
CA THR A 469 4.43 -15.09 -30.24
C THR A 469 4.92 -15.66 -28.90
N ILE A 470 4.19 -16.63 -28.34
CA ILE A 470 4.58 -17.29 -27.07
C ILE A 470 5.86 -18.11 -27.25
N LEU A 471 6.00 -18.85 -28.35
CA LEU A 471 7.21 -19.63 -28.65
C LEU A 471 8.43 -18.72 -28.86
N GLU A 472 8.27 -17.60 -29.56
CA GLU A 472 9.32 -16.59 -29.74
C GLU A 472 9.76 -16.02 -28.39
N TYR A 473 8.81 -15.70 -27.50
CA TYR A 473 9.12 -15.27 -26.14
C TYR A 473 9.90 -16.32 -25.35
N ILE A 474 9.49 -17.60 -25.39
CA ILE A 474 10.19 -18.69 -24.68
C ILE A 474 11.60 -18.88 -25.27
N ASN A 475 11.73 -18.91 -26.59
CA ASN A 475 13.01 -19.12 -27.28
C ASN A 475 13.98 -17.96 -27.07
N TYR A 476 13.49 -16.73 -27.16
CA TYR A 476 14.30 -15.54 -26.93
C TYR A 476 14.85 -15.50 -25.48
N ASN A 477 14.02 -15.91 -24.50
CA ASN A 477 14.38 -15.89 -23.09
C ASN A 477 14.87 -17.25 -22.57
N GLN A 478 15.41 -18.12 -23.45
CA GLN A 478 15.78 -19.51 -23.13
C GLN A 478 16.71 -19.66 -21.91
N TYR A 479 17.60 -18.70 -21.69
CA TYR A 479 18.54 -18.73 -20.56
C TYR A 479 17.83 -18.55 -19.21
N HIS A 480 16.72 -17.81 -19.20
CA HIS A 480 15.90 -17.57 -18.02
C HIS A 480 14.73 -18.57 -17.88
N LEU A 481 14.35 -19.23 -18.98
CA LEU A 481 13.23 -20.16 -19.05
C LEU A 481 13.66 -21.61 -19.41
N PRO A 482 14.71 -22.19 -18.79
CA PRO A 482 15.24 -23.49 -19.20
C PRO A 482 14.29 -24.67 -18.90
N MET A 483 13.31 -24.47 -18.02
CA MET A 483 12.31 -25.46 -17.63
C MET A 483 11.22 -25.69 -18.70
N TYR A 484 11.12 -24.84 -19.71
CA TYR A 484 10.12 -24.96 -20.76
C TYR A 484 10.65 -25.81 -21.92
N ALA A 485 9.88 -26.83 -22.29
CA ALA A 485 10.18 -27.68 -23.44
C ALA A 485 10.08 -26.89 -24.74
N ARG A 486 11.02 -27.15 -25.65
CA ARG A 486 11.11 -26.51 -26.96
C ARG A 486 10.74 -27.54 -28.03
N PRO A 487 9.74 -27.27 -28.88
CA PRO A 487 9.60 -28.01 -30.12
C PRO A 487 10.84 -27.73 -30.97
N THR A 488 11.65 -28.76 -31.22
CA THR A 488 12.78 -28.71 -32.16
C THR A 488 12.30 -28.67 -33.60
#